data_AF-A0A2R5LIK1-F1
#
_entry.id   AF-A0A2R5LIK1-F1
#
_cell.length_a   1.000
_cell.length_b   1.000
_cell.length_c   1.000
_cell.angle_alpha   90.00
_cell.angle_beta   90.00
_cell.angle_gamma   90.00
#
_symmetry.space_group_name_H-M   'P 1'
#
loop_
_entity.id
_entity.type
_entity.pdbx_description
1 polymer ?
#
loop_
_entity_poly.entity_id
_entity_poly.type
_entity_poly.pdbx_seq_one_letter_code
_entity_poly.pdbx_strand_id
1 'polypeptide(L)'
;MVNFFATKGGSDERGAVRAVLRDIVSNQLALRCSWKGSQGEKHSFSKLANVIKMILGSVRINFKDATDATIKNVVKKWLYFAADRNGGRSQRRKQASNQ
;
A
#
# COMPACT_ATOMS: atom_id res chain seq x y z
N MET A 1 3.91 -1.05 -18.58
CA MET A 1 3.43 -1.37 -17.21
C MET A 1 2.49 -0.32 -16.64
N VAL A 2 2.82 0.97 -16.68
CA VAL A 2 1.97 2.05 -16.12
C VAL A 2 0.53 2.02 -16.65
N ASN A 3 0.33 1.90 -17.96
CA ASN A 3 -1.03 1.83 -18.56
C ASN A 3 -1.83 0.61 -18.10
N PHE A 4 -1.18 -0.54 -17.88
CA PHE A 4 -1.85 -1.74 -17.36
C PHE A 4 -2.35 -1.52 -15.93
N PHE A 5 -1.58 -0.85 -15.08
CA PHE A 5 -1.99 -0.57 -13.71
C PHE A 5 -3.02 0.57 -13.62
N ALA A 6 -3.11 1.42 -14.62
CA ALA A 6 -4.17 2.42 -14.71
C ALA A 6 -5.57 1.80 -14.89
N THR A 7 -5.69 0.56 -15.38
CA THR A 7 -6.99 -0.11 -15.56
C THR A 7 -7.54 -0.76 -14.30
N LYS A 8 -6.78 -0.78 -13.19
CA LYS A 8 -7.15 -1.48 -11.95
C LYS A 8 -8.30 -0.82 -11.17
N GLY A 9 -8.81 0.31 -11.65
CA GLY A 9 -9.98 0.99 -11.13
C GLY A 9 -9.73 1.72 -9.81
N GLY A 10 -10.82 2.12 -9.15
CA GLY A 10 -10.83 2.97 -7.96
C GLY A 10 -11.76 4.15 -8.17
N SER A 11 -12.67 4.41 -7.23
CA SER A 11 -13.58 5.55 -7.28
C SER A 11 -12.90 6.88 -7.01
N ASP A 12 -11.74 6.85 -6.36
CA ASP A 12 -10.89 8.00 -6.06
C ASP A 12 -9.40 7.61 -6.19
N GLU A 13 -8.51 8.60 -6.08
CA GLU A 13 -7.07 8.41 -6.21
C GLU A 13 -6.52 7.44 -5.15
N ARG A 14 -7.16 7.38 -3.97
CA ARG A 14 -6.74 6.52 -2.86
C ARG A 14 -7.11 5.07 -3.13
N GLY A 15 -8.29 4.83 -3.69
CA GLY A 15 -8.79 3.55 -4.15
C GLY A 15 -7.91 3.00 -5.26
N ALA A 16 -7.53 3.85 -6.21
CA ALA A 16 -6.61 3.48 -7.29
C ALA A 16 -5.24 3.07 -6.76
N VAL A 17 -4.65 3.82 -5.82
CA VAL A 17 -3.38 3.41 -5.18
C VAL A 17 -3.51 2.05 -4.52
N ARG A 18 -4.61 1.79 -3.79
CA ARG A 18 -4.82 0.48 -3.13
C ARG A 18 -5.01 -0.65 -4.13
N ALA A 19 -5.68 -0.40 -5.26
CA ALA A 19 -5.87 -1.38 -6.32
C ALA A 19 -4.53 -1.78 -6.94
N VAL A 20 -3.70 -0.81 -7.31
CA VAL A 20 -2.35 -1.07 -7.83
C VAL A 20 -1.49 -1.83 -6.79
N LEU A 21 -1.54 -1.44 -5.51
CA LEU A 21 -0.77 -2.12 -4.46
C LEU A 21 -1.18 -3.58 -4.25
N ARG A 22 -2.48 -3.90 -4.35
CA ARG A 22 -2.96 -5.29 -4.22
C ARG A 22 -2.39 -6.21 -5.29
N ASP A 23 -2.18 -5.70 -6.49
CA ASP A 23 -1.68 -6.49 -7.62
C ASP A 23 -0.17 -6.75 -7.55
N ILE A 24 0.59 -5.83 -6.97
CA ILE A 24 2.06 -5.88 -7.01
C ILE A 24 2.71 -6.23 -5.66
N VAL A 25 1.95 -6.16 -4.56
CA VAL A 25 2.44 -6.46 -3.21
C VAL A 25 1.52 -7.48 -2.54
N SER A 26 2.02 -8.70 -2.37
CA SER A 26 1.32 -9.71 -1.56
C SER A 26 1.23 -9.25 -0.09
N ASN A 27 0.24 -9.75 0.66
CA ASN A 27 0.13 -9.38 2.08
C ASN A 27 1.36 -9.83 2.89
N GLN A 28 1.95 -10.98 2.56
CA GLN A 28 3.18 -11.48 3.18
C GLN A 28 4.36 -10.52 2.96
N LEU A 29 4.50 -9.98 1.74
CA LEU A 29 5.52 -8.97 1.46
C LEU A 29 5.21 -7.66 2.20
N ALA A 30 3.95 -7.23 2.22
CA ALA A 30 3.54 -6.02 2.93
C ALA A 30 3.86 -6.07 4.43
N LEU A 31 3.75 -7.24 5.07
CA LEU A 31 4.13 -7.44 6.48
C LEU A 31 5.63 -7.23 6.74
N ARG A 32 6.47 -7.56 5.75
CA ARG A 32 7.94 -7.41 5.79
C ARG A 32 8.41 -6.04 5.32
N CYS A 33 7.49 -5.13 4.98
CA CYS A 33 7.82 -3.80 4.50
C CYS A 33 7.28 -2.71 5.43
N SER A 34 7.99 -1.60 5.48
CA SER A 34 7.44 -0.33 5.96
C SER A 34 7.89 0.77 5.01
N TRP A 35 7.37 1.99 5.18
CA TRP A 35 7.77 3.09 4.29
C TRP A 35 9.28 3.37 4.34
N LYS A 36 9.84 3.58 5.54
CA LYS A 36 11.28 3.84 5.72
C LYS A 36 12.10 2.58 6.00
N GLY A 37 11.46 1.43 6.20
CA GLY A 37 12.07 0.25 6.81
C GLY A 37 12.04 0.36 8.34
N SER A 38 12.54 -0.67 9.01
CA SER A 38 12.96 -0.61 10.42
C SER A 38 14.40 -1.11 10.52
N GLN A 39 15.09 -0.84 11.63
CA GLN A 39 16.48 -1.27 11.86
C GLN A 39 16.57 -2.80 11.99
N GLY A 40 16.44 -3.53 10.88
CA GLY A 40 16.65 -4.98 10.78
C GLY A 40 15.40 -5.81 10.48
N GLU A 41 14.18 -5.33 10.77
CA GLU A 41 12.99 -6.18 10.69
C GLU A 41 12.15 -5.97 9.41
N LYS A 42 12.21 -4.78 8.80
CA LYS A 42 11.38 -4.41 7.65
C LYS A 42 12.16 -3.73 6.55
N HIS A 43 11.92 -4.15 5.31
CA HIS A 43 12.47 -3.52 4.12
C HIS A 43 11.84 -2.14 3.87
N SER A 44 12.65 -1.21 3.36
CA SER A 44 12.24 0.15 3.04
C SER A 44 11.56 0.22 1.68
N PHE A 45 10.23 0.30 1.67
CA PHE A 45 9.46 0.42 0.43
C PHE A 45 9.79 1.73 -0.30
N SER A 46 10.12 2.80 0.43
CA SER A 46 10.51 4.08 -0.15
C SER A 46 11.78 4.03 -1.01
N LYS A 47 12.62 3.00 -0.84
CA LYS A 47 13.82 2.78 -1.67
C LYS A 47 13.52 2.11 -3.02
N LEU A 48 12.32 1.56 -3.21
CA LEU A 48 11.89 0.94 -4.48
C LEU A 48 11.43 2.01 -5.48
N ALA A 49 12.36 2.87 -5.91
CA ALA A 49 12.06 4.07 -6.68
C ALA A 49 11.23 3.79 -7.96
N ASN A 50 11.53 2.71 -8.68
CA ASN A 50 10.80 2.33 -9.90
C ASN A 50 9.35 1.91 -9.60
N VAL A 51 9.12 1.21 -8.50
CA VAL A 51 7.77 0.82 -8.05
C VAL A 51 6.96 2.05 -7.67
N ILE A 52 7.58 3.00 -6.95
CA ILE A 52 6.93 4.26 -6.56
C ILE A 52 6.57 5.09 -7.80
N LYS A 53 7.51 5.26 -8.74
CA LYS A 53 7.27 5.97 -10.00
C LYS A 53 6.14 5.32 -10.81
N MET A 54 6.11 3.98 -10.85
CA MET A 54 5.05 3.24 -11.52
C MET A 54 3.70 3.51 -10.84
N ILE A 55 3.58 3.42 -9.52
CA ILE A 55 2.32 3.72 -8.79
C ILE A 55 1.87 5.15 -9.09
N LEU A 56 2.78 6.13 -8.99
CA LEU A 56 2.49 7.54 -9.26
C LEU A 56 1.96 7.75 -10.68
N GLY A 57 2.66 7.21 -11.69
CA GLY A 57 2.25 7.32 -13.09
C GLY A 57 0.92 6.64 -13.37
N SER A 58 0.68 5.47 -12.76
CA SER A 58 -0.55 4.70 -12.98
C SER A 58 -1.77 5.43 -12.46
N VAL A 59 -1.67 6.03 -11.27
CA VAL A 59 -2.77 6.77 -10.63
C VAL A 59 -3.05 8.06 -11.38
N ARG A 60 -2.02 8.77 -11.83
CA ARG A 60 -2.16 10.06 -12.52
C ARG A 60 -2.79 10.00 -13.90
N ILE A 61 -2.87 8.82 -14.52
CA ILE A 61 -3.60 8.65 -15.78
C ILE A 61 -5.08 9.03 -15.61
N ASN A 62 -5.71 8.58 -14.50
CA ASN A 62 -7.13 8.84 -14.24
C ASN A 62 -7.35 9.97 -13.21
N PHE A 63 -6.36 10.26 -12.37
CA PHE A 63 -6.43 11.26 -11.31
C PHE A 63 -5.28 12.26 -11.44
N LYS A 64 -5.37 13.14 -12.43
CA LYS A 64 -4.28 14.06 -12.83
C LYS A 64 -3.78 14.95 -11.69
N ASP A 65 -4.69 15.39 -10.82
CA ASP A 65 -4.38 16.28 -9.70
C ASP A 65 -3.88 15.54 -8.44
N ALA A 66 -3.73 14.21 -8.50
CA ALA A 66 -3.23 13.43 -7.39
C ALA A 66 -1.76 13.78 -7.08
N THR A 67 -1.55 14.39 -5.90
CA THR A 67 -0.23 14.82 -5.46
C THR A 67 0.63 13.62 -5.04
N ASP A 68 1.95 13.78 -5.17
CA ASP A 68 2.93 12.82 -4.66
C ASP A 68 2.70 12.53 -3.17
N ALA A 69 2.37 13.57 -2.40
CA ALA A 69 2.12 13.46 -0.97
C ALA A 69 0.91 12.58 -0.67
N THR A 70 -0.22 12.80 -1.37
CA THR A 70 -1.44 12.00 -1.22
C THR A 70 -1.16 10.53 -1.55
N ILE A 71 -0.56 10.26 -2.70
CA ILE A 71 -0.28 8.89 -3.16
C ILE A 71 0.66 8.18 -2.18
N LYS A 72 1.79 8.80 -1.83
CA LYS A 72 2.76 8.23 -0.87
C LYS A 72 2.14 8.02 0.50
N ASN A 73 1.26 8.90 0.97
CA ASN A 73 0.56 8.72 2.23
C ASN A 73 -0.38 7.50 2.22
N VAL A 74 -1.09 7.27 1.12
CA VAL A 74 -1.91 6.07 0.96
C VAL A 74 -1.04 4.81 0.96
N VAL A 75 0.09 4.79 0.26
CA VAL A 75 1.05 3.66 0.29
C VAL A 75 1.54 3.38 1.72
N LYS A 76 1.95 4.43 2.46
CA LYS A 76 2.38 4.32 3.86
C LYS A 76 1.31 3.66 4.73
N LYS A 77 0.09 4.21 4.71
CA LYS A 77 -1.03 3.70 5.50
C LYS A 77 -1.39 2.28 5.09
N TRP A 78 -1.39 2.00 3.79
CA TRP A 78 -1.66 0.66 3.29
C TRP A 78 -0.66 -0.30 3.92
N LEU A 79 0.65 -0.13 3.75
CA LEU A 79 1.69 -0.98 4.36
C LEU A 79 1.54 -1.11 5.89
N TYR A 80 1.27 -0.01 6.59
CA TYR A 80 1.07 -0.01 8.04
C TYR A 80 -0.06 -0.96 8.47
N PHE A 81 -1.19 -0.94 7.75
CA PHE A 81 -2.34 -1.80 8.05
C PHE A 81 -2.22 -3.24 7.50
N ALA A 82 -1.07 -3.66 6.97
CA ALA A 82 -0.89 -5.03 6.45
C ALA A 82 -1.19 -6.12 7.49
N ALA A 83 -0.86 -5.89 8.76
CA ALA A 83 -1.18 -6.80 9.86
C ALA A 83 -2.68 -6.96 10.13
N ASP A 84 -3.49 -5.98 9.75
CA ASP A 84 -4.92 -5.96 10.03
C ASP A 84 -5.78 -6.58 8.92
N ARG A 85 -5.27 -6.69 7.68
CA ARG A 85 -6.07 -7.05 6.49
C ARG A 85 -6.64 -8.47 6.50
N ASN A 86 -5.93 -9.42 7.12
CA ASN A 86 -6.34 -10.82 7.17
C ASN A 86 -6.95 -11.19 8.53
N GLY A 87 -7.67 -10.26 9.17
CA GLY A 87 -8.33 -10.52 10.44
C GLY A 87 -7.43 -10.41 11.68
N GLY A 88 -6.22 -9.87 11.54
CA GLY A 88 -5.30 -9.68 12.68
C GLY A 88 -5.87 -8.77 13.77
N ARG A 89 -6.68 -7.77 13.42
CA ARG A 89 -7.38 -6.93 14.40
C ARG A 89 -8.48 -7.70 15.14
N SER A 90 -9.25 -8.52 14.43
CA SER A 90 -10.29 -9.36 15.04
C SER A 90 -9.71 -10.46 15.94
N GLN A 91 -8.58 -11.06 15.57
CA GLN A 91 -7.94 -12.07 16.41
C GLN A 91 -7.34 -11.49 17.69
N ARG A 92 -6.69 -10.31 17.61
CA ARG A 92 -6.21 -9.61 18.81
C ARG A 92 -7.34 -9.19 19.75
N ARG A 93 -8.48 -8.74 19.20
CA ARG A 93 -9.67 -8.42 20.01
C ARG A 93 -10.25 -9.64 20.70
N LYS A 94 -10.29 -10.81 20.03
CA LYS A 94 -10.74 -12.08 20.62
C LYS A 94 -9.80 -12.59 21.73
N GLN A 95 -8.49 -12.36 21.60
CA GLN A 95 -7.53 -12.71 22.64
C GLN A 95 -7.67 -11.79 23.87
N ALA A 96 -7.86 -10.50 23.65
CA ALA A 96 -8.03 -9.52 24.73
C ALA A 96 -9.37 -9.65 25.49
N SER A 97 -10.41 -10.26 24.89
CA SER A 97 -11.69 -10.52 25.55
C SER A 97 -11.73 -11.84 26.34
N ASN A 98 -10.74 -12.71 26.15
CA ASN A 98 -10.63 -14.01 26.82
C ASN A 98 -9.62 -14.00 27.99
N GLN A 99 -9.14 -12.82 28.37
CA GLN A 99 -8.35 -12.54 29.58
C GLN A 99 -9.20 -11.74 30.55
#